data_AF-A0A6H0SJQ6-F1
#
_entry.id   AF-A0A6H0SJQ6-F1
#
_cell.length_a   1.000
_cell.length_b   1.000
_cell.length_c   1.000
_cell.angle_alpha   90.00
_cell.angle_beta   90.00
_cell.angle_gamma   90.00
#
_symmetry.space_group_name_H-M   'P 1'
#
loop_
_entity.id
_entity.type
_entity.pdbx_description
1 polymer ?
#
loop_
_entity_poly.entity_id
_entity_poly.type
_entity_poly.pdbx_seq_one_letter_code
_entity_poly.pdbx_strand_id
1 'polypeptide(L)'
;MATIPLGEDILLARHGANIVKLRQDRKNRATIAILRDGQTDAASNLMTLPARALTPAASISQGAAKYLNDEAEVSRGEVRSLVKISLGFSAAMGIVFGGLVLALYKVGGNEAIQSLAYMGGVQ
;
A
#
# COMPACT_ATOMS: atom_id res chain seq x y z
N MET A 1 -32.72 10.21 6.67
CA MET A 1 -32.88 10.25 5.21
C MET A 1 -32.21 9.02 4.65
N ALA A 2 -32.94 8.15 3.94
CA ALA A 2 -32.34 6.99 3.30
C ALA A 2 -31.60 7.47 2.04
N THR A 3 -30.28 7.34 2.01
CA THR A 3 -29.47 7.71 0.84
C THR A 3 -29.71 6.69 -0.25
N ILE A 4 -30.15 7.13 -1.42
CA ILE A 4 -30.29 6.26 -2.59
C ILE A 4 -28.88 5.79 -3.01
N PRO A 5 -28.65 4.48 -3.17
CA PRO A 5 -27.37 3.96 -3.63
C PRO A 5 -27.07 4.48 -5.03
N LEU A 6 -25.83 4.89 -5.30
CA LEU A 6 -25.42 5.41 -6.61
C LEU A 6 -25.80 4.47 -7.78
N GLY A 7 -25.69 3.16 -7.59
CA GLY A 7 -26.04 2.19 -8.62
C GLY A 7 -27.54 2.17 -8.93
N GLU A 8 -28.41 2.53 -7.98
CA GLU A 8 -29.84 2.66 -8.23
C GLU A 8 -30.13 3.84 -9.16
N ASP A 9 -29.55 5.01 -8.91
CA ASP A 9 -29.70 6.19 -9.78
C ASP A 9 -29.20 5.91 -11.20
N ILE A 10 -28.04 5.23 -11.32
CA ILE A 10 -27.48 4.85 -12.62
C ILE A 10 -28.44 3.90 -13.38
N LEU A 11 -29.05 2.94 -12.70
CA LEU A 11 -29.97 1.99 -13.33
C LEU A 11 -31.30 2.64 -13.68
N LEU A 12 -31.82 3.52 -12.82
CA LEU A 12 -33.01 4.31 -13.10
C LEU A 12 -32.80 5.24 -14.30
N ALA A 13 -31.61 5.84 -14.44
CA ALA A 13 -31.27 6.63 -15.61
C ALA A 13 -31.16 5.80 -16.90
N ARG A 14 -30.69 4.54 -16.81
CA ARG A 14 -30.56 3.65 -17.99
C ARG A 14 -31.87 3.02 -18.43
N HIS A 15 -32.70 2.57 -17.50
CA HIS A 15 -33.88 1.74 -17.79
C HIS A 15 -35.21 2.35 -17.35
N GLY A 16 -35.19 3.28 -16.40
CA GLY A 16 -36.38 3.96 -15.88
C GLY A 16 -37.51 3.00 -15.52
N ALA A 17 -38.68 3.21 -16.13
CA ALA A 17 -39.90 2.43 -15.88
C ALA A 17 -39.86 0.98 -16.41
N ASN A 18 -38.78 0.57 -17.09
CA ASN A 18 -38.59 -0.81 -17.54
C ASN A 18 -38.10 -1.74 -16.41
N ILE A 19 -37.69 -1.18 -15.27
CA ILE A 19 -37.23 -1.94 -14.11
C ILE A 19 -38.44 -2.51 -13.37
N VAL A 20 -38.43 -3.83 -13.12
CA VAL A 20 -39.44 -4.53 -12.32
C VAL A 20 -38.99 -4.63 -10.85
N LYS A 21 -37.70 -4.86 -10.61
CA LYS A 21 -37.16 -5.03 -9.27
C LYS A 21 -35.70 -4.61 -9.20
N LEU A 22 -35.34 -3.98 -8.09
CA LEU A 22 -33.95 -3.70 -7.72
C LEU A 22 -33.51 -4.63 -6.59
N ARG A 23 -32.25 -5.08 -6.65
CA ARG A 23 -31.60 -5.89 -5.61
C ARG A 23 -30.21 -5.34 -5.33
N GLN A 24 -29.88 -5.19 -4.05
CA GLN A 24 -28.54 -4.82 -3.62
C GLN A 24 -27.63 -6.05 -3.54
N ASP A 25 -26.51 -6.04 -4.26
CA ASP A 25 -25.42 -7.00 -4.12
C ASP A 25 -24.31 -6.39 -3.26
N ARG A 26 -24.34 -6.73 -1.96
CA ARG A 26 -23.35 -6.24 -0.99
C ARG A 26 -21.96 -6.83 -1.21
N LYS A 27 -21.84 -8.01 -1.84
CA LYS A 27 -20.54 -8.65 -2.09
C LYS A 27 -19.75 -7.88 -3.14
N ASN A 28 -20.43 -7.48 -4.21
CA ASN A 28 -19.82 -6.73 -5.31
C ASN A 28 -20.03 -5.21 -5.21
N ARG A 29 -20.65 -4.74 -4.11
CA ARG A 29 -21.02 -3.33 -3.89
C ARG A 29 -21.72 -2.73 -5.10
N ALA A 30 -22.70 -3.47 -5.63
CA ALA A 30 -23.43 -3.12 -6.84
C ALA A 30 -24.94 -3.22 -6.61
N THR A 31 -25.71 -2.46 -7.40
CA THR A 31 -27.16 -2.62 -7.53
C THR A 31 -27.44 -3.43 -8.79
N ILE A 32 -28.38 -4.36 -8.72
CA ILE A 32 -28.84 -5.20 -9.83
C ILE A 32 -30.30 -4.85 -10.13
N ALA A 33 -30.60 -4.56 -11.39
CA ALA A 33 -31.97 -4.38 -11.90
C ALA A 33 -32.44 -5.65 -12.63
N ILE A 34 -33.67 -6.05 -12.37
CA ILE A 34 -34.41 -7.05 -13.14
C ILE A 34 -35.40 -6.29 -14.03
N LEU A 35 -35.31 -6.48 -15.34
CA LEU A 35 -36.08 -5.77 -16.35
C LEU A 35 -37.36 -6.53 -16.74
N ARG A 36 -38.29 -5.85 -17.42
CA ARG A 36 -39.59 -6.43 -17.80
C ARG A 36 -39.47 -7.55 -18.84
N ASP A 37 -38.41 -7.56 -19.63
CA ASP A 37 -38.05 -8.60 -20.58
C ASP A 37 -37.34 -9.82 -19.93
N GLY A 38 -37.13 -9.79 -18.61
CA GLY A 38 -36.45 -10.84 -17.85
C GLY A 38 -34.91 -10.72 -17.85
N GLN A 39 -34.33 -9.73 -18.55
CA GLN A 39 -32.90 -9.48 -18.50
C GLN A 39 -32.48 -8.86 -17.16
N THR A 40 -31.19 -8.97 -16.84
CA THR A 40 -30.60 -8.34 -15.65
C THR A 40 -29.45 -7.42 -16.02
N ASP A 41 -29.45 -6.20 -15.48
CA ASP A 41 -28.34 -5.24 -15.57
C ASP A 41 -27.81 -4.90 -14.17
N ALA A 42 -26.55 -4.45 -14.08
CA ALA A 42 -25.90 -4.08 -12.83
C ALA A 42 -25.16 -2.74 -12.93
N ALA A 43 -25.09 -2.04 -11.79
CA ALA A 43 -24.34 -0.80 -11.65
C ALA A 43 -23.56 -0.78 -10.34
N SER A 44 -22.33 -0.27 -10.37
CA SER A 44 -21.50 -0.08 -9.18
C SER A 44 -22.12 0.98 -8.27
N ASN A 45 -22.13 0.72 -6.96
CA ASN A 45 -22.46 1.71 -5.93
C ASN A 45 -21.24 2.56 -5.51
N LEU A 46 -20.07 2.31 -6.10
CA LEU A 46 -18.84 3.07 -5.87
C LEU A 46 -18.59 4.02 -7.05
N MET A 47 -18.28 5.29 -6.74
CA MET A 47 -17.82 6.26 -7.76
C MET A 47 -16.44 5.92 -8.34
N THR A 48 -15.64 5.16 -7.58
CA THR A 48 -14.30 4.74 -8.01
C THR A 48 -14.39 3.35 -8.64
N LEU A 49 -14.00 3.25 -9.92
CA LEU A 49 -13.71 1.96 -10.56
C LEU A 49 -12.84 1.13 -9.60
N PRO A 50 -13.09 -0.17 -9.41
CA PRO A 50 -12.17 -1.00 -8.65
C PRO A 50 -10.80 -0.87 -9.32
N ALA A 51 -9.88 -0.19 -8.63
CA ALA A 51 -8.54 0.01 -9.14
C ALA A 51 -8.00 -1.37 -9.52
N ARG A 52 -7.54 -1.52 -10.77
CA ARG A 52 -7.02 -2.79 -11.27
C ARG A 52 -6.03 -3.29 -10.24
N ALA A 53 -6.24 -4.50 -9.70
CA ALA A 53 -5.29 -5.10 -8.79
C ALA A 53 -3.96 -5.25 -9.54
N LEU A 54 -3.01 -4.37 -9.23
CA LEU A 54 -1.70 -4.36 -9.85
C LEU A 54 -0.93 -5.55 -9.31
N THR A 55 -0.20 -6.23 -10.19
CA THR A 55 0.81 -7.19 -9.73
C THR A 55 1.87 -6.44 -8.92
N PRO A 56 2.61 -7.11 -8.02
CA PRO A 56 3.66 -6.46 -7.22
C PRO A 56 4.68 -5.71 -8.08
N ALA A 57 5.04 -6.23 -9.26
CA ALA A 57 5.93 -5.54 -10.19
C ALA A 57 5.29 -4.25 -10.76
N ALA A 58 3.99 -4.29 -11.08
CA ALA A 58 3.27 -3.15 -11.62
C ALA A 58 2.98 -2.07 -10.57
N SER A 59 2.84 -2.43 -9.29
CA SER A 59 2.69 -1.45 -8.21
C SER A 59 3.99 -0.70 -7.95
N ILE A 60 5.13 -1.38 -7.97
CA ILE A 60 6.45 -0.76 -7.80
C ILE A 60 6.75 0.18 -8.97
N SER A 61 6.50 -0.24 -10.21
CA SER A 61 6.78 0.60 -11.38
C SER A 61 5.91 1.85 -11.42
N GLN A 62 4.62 1.74 -11.06
CA GLN A 62 3.76 2.92 -10.92
C GLN A 62 4.17 3.82 -9.76
N GLY A 63 4.59 3.26 -8.63
CA GLY A 63 5.12 4.04 -7.51
C GLY A 63 6.36 4.84 -7.89
N ALA A 64 7.29 4.22 -8.63
CA ALA A 64 8.48 4.89 -9.15
C ALA A 64 8.12 6.00 -10.14
N ALA A 65 7.18 5.75 -11.07
CA ALA A 65 6.71 6.76 -12.01
C ALA A 65 6.05 7.95 -11.31
N LYS A 66 5.19 7.72 -10.31
CA LYS A 66 4.57 8.79 -9.50
C LYS A 66 5.59 9.62 -8.74
N TYR A 67 6.61 8.97 -8.17
CA TYR A 67 7.71 9.67 -7.51
C TYR A 67 8.52 10.54 -8.49
N LEU A 68 8.82 10.00 -9.68
CA LEU A 68 9.50 10.71 -10.76
C LEU A 68 8.67 11.83 -11.41
N ASN A 69 7.35 11.83 -11.22
CA ASN A 69 6.44 12.88 -11.69
C ASN A 69 6.01 13.86 -10.58
N ASP A 70 6.49 13.68 -9.34
CA ASP A 70 6.11 14.51 -8.17
C ASP A 70 4.60 14.42 -7.82
N GLU A 71 3.96 13.33 -8.22
CA GLU A 71 2.56 13.00 -7.91
C GLU A 71 2.43 12.15 -6.64
N ALA A 72 3.55 11.87 -5.97
CA ALA A 72 3.57 11.14 -4.71
C ALA A 72 3.19 12.07 -3.55
N GLU A 73 2.46 11.54 -2.55
CA GLU A 73 2.11 12.28 -1.33
C GLU A 73 3.35 12.74 -0.56
N VAL A 74 4.48 12.03 -0.72
CA VAL A 74 5.77 12.36 -0.10
C VAL A 74 6.64 13.12 -1.11
N SER A 75 6.97 14.36 -0.77
CA SER A 75 7.79 15.24 -1.61
C SER A 75 9.23 14.72 -1.77
N ARG A 76 9.82 14.90 -2.95
CA ARG A 76 11.24 14.56 -3.21
C ARG A 76 12.21 15.24 -2.25
N GLY A 77 11.87 16.43 -1.76
CA GLY A 77 12.67 17.15 -0.78
C GLY A 77 12.75 16.40 0.56
N GLU A 78 11.63 15.82 0.97
CA GLU A 78 11.53 15.03 2.20
C GLU A 78 12.31 13.73 2.08
N VAL A 79 12.17 12.99 0.97
CA VAL A 79 12.94 11.76 0.72
C VAL A 79 14.44 12.02 0.69
N ARG A 80 14.90 13.08 0.01
CA ARG A 80 16.32 13.47 -0.01
C ARG A 80 16.83 13.82 1.38
N SER A 81 16.00 14.45 2.22
CA SER A 81 16.35 14.74 3.62
C SER A 81 16.46 13.46 4.44
N LEU A 82 15.48 12.57 4.32
CA LEU A 82 15.43 11.28 5.02
C LEU A 82 16.64 10.42 4.68
N VAL A 83 16.99 10.32 3.40
CA VAL A 83 18.18 9.59 2.95
C VAL A 83 19.44 10.17 3.57
N LYS A 84 19.62 11.49 3.61
CA LYS A 84 20.81 12.12 4.20
C LYS A 84 20.91 11.83 5.70
N ILE A 85 19.79 11.92 6.43
CA ILE A 85 19.75 11.64 7.87
C ILE A 85 20.08 10.15 8.12
N SER A 86 19.45 9.24 7.38
CA SER A 86 19.72 7.81 7.50
C SER A 86 21.18 7.46 7.19
N LEU A 87 21.77 8.09 6.18
CA LEU A 87 23.17 7.85 5.77
C LEU A 87 24.16 8.45 6.79
N GLY A 88 23.84 9.60 7.37
CA GLY A 88 24.62 10.18 8.47
C GLY A 88 24.56 9.31 9.74
N PHE A 89 23.37 8.83 10.10
CA PHE A 89 23.19 7.96 11.27
C PHE A 89 23.88 6.61 11.09
N SER A 90 23.80 6.00 9.90
CA SER A 90 24.48 4.73 9.62
C SER A 90 26.00 4.87 9.67
N ALA A 91 26.56 5.97 9.16
CA ALA A 91 27.98 6.26 9.28
C ALA A 91 28.41 6.41 10.75
N ALA A 92 27.64 7.14 11.56
CA ALA A 92 27.91 7.30 12.98
C ALA A 92 27.87 5.96 13.73
N MET A 93 26.84 5.13 13.48
CA MET A 93 26.74 3.79 14.07
C MET A 93 27.87 2.87 13.61
N GLY A 94 28.27 2.96 12.34
CA GLY A 94 29.42 2.20 11.81
C GLY A 94 30.72 2.55 12.53
N ILE A 95 30.96 3.83 12.83
CA ILE A 95 32.13 4.26 13.60
C ILE A 95 32.07 3.75 15.04
N VAL A 96 30.92 3.87 15.71
CA VAL A 96 30.75 3.40 17.09
C VAL A 96 30.95 1.89 17.16
N PHE A 97 30.27 1.13 16.31
CA PHE A 97 30.33 -0.32 16.31
C PHE A 97 31.70 -0.83 15.88
N GLY A 98 32.27 -0.26 14.81
CA GLY A 98 33.62 -0.59 14.35
C GLY A 98 34.68 -0.26 15.41
N GLY A 99 34.56 0.88 16.08
CA GLY A 99 35.43 1.28 17.19
C GLY A 99 35.33 0.34 18.38
N LEU A 100 34.12 -0.08 18.74
CA LEU A 100 33.89 -1.07 19.81
C LEU A 100 34.53 -2.42 19.47
N VAL A 101 34.32 -2.92 18.25
CA VAL A 101 34.93 -4.18 17.78
C VAL A 101 36.46 -4.09 17.79
N LEU A 102 37.03 -2.98 17.33
CA LEU A 102 38.47 -2.76 17.34
C LEU A 102 39.02 -2.70 18.77
N ALA A 103 38.32 -2.03 19.69
CA ALA A 103 38.69 -1.95 21.10
C ALA A 103 38.64 -3.35 21.76
N LEU A 104 37.58 -4.12 21.52
CA LEU A 104 37.47 -5.51 21.99
C LEU A 104 38.61 -6.39 21.46
N TYR A 105 38.95 -6.26 20.19
CA TYR A 105 40.07 -6.99 19.59
C TYR A 105 41.40 -6.64 20.25
N LYS A 106 41.66 -5.34 20.49
CA LYS A 106 42.93 -4.87 21.04
C LYS A 106 43.08 -5.12 22.54
N VAL A 107 41.99 -5.04 23.31
CA VAL A 107 42.01 -5.14 24.78
C VAL A 107 41.69 -6.57 25.25
N GLY A 108 40.72 -7.24 24.63
CA GLY A 108 40.22 -8.55 25.06
C GLY A 108 40.72 -9.74 24.22
N GLY A 109 41.44 -9.50 23.12
CA GLY A 109 41.94 -10.56 22.23
C GLY A 109 40.82 -11.35 21.52
N ASN A 110 41.17 -12.46 20.88
CA ASN A 110 40.22 -13.26 20.10
C ASN A 110 39.10 -13.90 20.94
N GLU A 111 39.31 -14.13 22.24
CA GLU A 111 38.34 -14.77 23.13
C GLU A 111 37.15 -13.84 23.47
N ALA A 112 37.40 -12.53 23.57
CA ALA A 112 36.34 -11.53 23.76
C ALA A 112 35.43 -11.40 22.52
N ILE A 113 35.97 -11.58 21.31
CA ILE A 113 35.18 -11.57 20.08
C ILE A 113 34.38 -12.87 19.92
N GLN A 114 34.97 -14.01 20.27
CA GLN A 114 34.27 -15.30 20.26
C GLN A 114 33.10 -15.31 21.25
N SER A 115 33.29 -14.83 22.48
CA SER A 115 32.20 -14.75 23.47
C SER A 115 31.05 -13.85 23.03
N LEU A 116 31.31 -12.72 22.36
CA LEU A 116 30.26 -11.89 21.77
C LEU A 116 29.49 -12.61 20.66
N ALA A 117 30.18 -13.38 19.80
CA ALA A 117 29.56 -14.18 18.74
C ALA A 117 28.71 -15.34 19.30
N TYR A 118 29.18 -15.99 20.38
CA TYR A 118 28.44 -17.05 21.07
C TYR A 118 27.22 -16.50 21.84
N MET A 119 27.30 -15.29 22.40
CA MET A 119 26.18 -14.67 23.11
C MET A 119 25.04 -14.21 22.17
N GLY A 120 25.36 -13.87 20.91
CA GLY A 120 24.37 -13.54 19.88
C GLY A 120 23.75 -14.76 19.17
N GLY A 121 24.30 -15.96 19.39
CA GLY A 121 23.84 -17.23 18.79
C GLY A 121 22.90 -18.06 19.67
N VAL A 122 22.53 -17.57 20.85
CA VAL A 122 21.54 -18.22 21.72
C VAL A 122 20.17 -17.57 21.49
N GLN A 123 19.44 -18.11 20.51
CA GLN A 123 17.97 -18.09 20.48
C GLN A 123 17.48 -19.53 20.56
#